data_AF-A0A179UCK0-F1
#
_entry.id   AF-A0A179UCK0-F1
#
_cell.length_a   1.000
_cell.length_b   1.000
_cell.length_c   1.000
_cell.angle_alpha   90.00
_cell.angle_beta   90.00
_cell.angle_gamma   90.00
#
_symmetry.space_group_name_H-M   'P 1'
#
loop_
_entity.id
_entity.type
_entity.pdbx_description
1 polymer ?
#
loop_
_entity_poly.entity_id
_entity_poly.type
_entity_poly.pdbx_seq_one_letter_code
_entity_poly.pdbx_strand_id
1 'polypeptide(L)'
;MNRMDQHTTAIPERPKRVRRWHHRGFTGCSTCKSRHVRCDEASPACRNCIKRGLECDGAQGTATFKFYGLDQFATGIVEPNSKRRKPKTDREGDKFKKNRENETNLAERVMQDPVKALVPAQRKIISNAITKPKPSFLPASISSPAELYYSHFINTVSTLLIVYDTEYNLNPYRYLFPKFAHTSKTLPEAMKALGALQIANTTSGKAQLWHIQNAVAMYGKTVQSLRQTLRAGPAHWQMTDLATCLLLCFFEMMDSETANWKVHLRGIRDLFEAMMQPIQPVPTCAISVSLFNKGPEPPELSLKRFLISLTAYLDVAGAVASNEGTVIEGPYWESHGGGWQYNLGVSGSLPEDSRNAAVLSALRRHWSLLMCIQTDISSFANAKRKGMSIDSQKATRENLETRLTLWRSMVPECFSMIDSSLESATKTHGNAELLEGTACVEAYEKATIIYLHMVSVAGERVPQASPPHITAASKRVITLFREFGRGVGQLGMLWALYIAALESNDPAEQEILRAIFTGMTRFGFKNITKALAVLENAWLQKRTFAQYEWIQAPHLETSLLLP
;
A
#
# COMPACT_ATOMS: atom_id res chain seq x y z
N MET A 1 42.76 69.24 39.69
CA MET A 1 41.71 69.38 38.66
C MET A 1 41.89 68.26 37.66
N ASN A 2 41.03 67.22 37.68
CA ASN A 2 40.85 66.34 36.52
C ASN A 2 39.52 65.58 36.58
N ARG A 3 38.76 65.82 35.52
CA ARG A 3 37.55 65.22 34.94
C ARG A 3 36.78 64.12 35.67
N MET A 4 35.50 64.44 35.88
CA MET A 4 34.36 63.52 35.84
C MET A 4 34.32 62.80 34.48
N ASP A 5 34.16 61.48 34.50
CA ASP A 5 33.59 60.71 33.39
C ASP A 5 32.51 59.77 33.94
N GLN A 6 31.32 59.89 33.35
CA GLN A 6 30.10 59.16 33.67
C GLN A 6 30.14 57.78 33.01
N HIS A 7 29.92 56.71 33.77
CA HIS A 7 29.49 55.43 33.22
C HIS A 7 28.06 55.12 33.65
N THR A 8 27.14 55.42 32.74
CA THR A 8 25.74 55.04 32.75
C THR A 8 25.61 53.52 32.66
N THR A 9 25.10 52.88 33.70
CA THR A 9 24.77 51.44 33.68
C THR A 9 23.52 51.21 32.83
N ALA A 10 23.69 50.54 31.69
CA ALA A 10 22.61 50.14 30.79
C ALA A 10 21.73 49.05 31.43
N ILE A 11 20.40 49.23 31.34
CA ILE A 11 19.38 48.25 31.73
C ILE A 11 19.41 47.09 30.71
N PRO A 12 19.44 45.81 31.13
CA PRO A 12 19.45 44.69 30.19
C PRO A 12 18.07 44.56 29.51
N GLU A 13 18.05 44.67 28.18
CA GLU A 13 16.85 44.46 27.37
C GLU A 13 16.33 43.02 27.51
N ARG A 14 15.00 42.88 27.69
CA ARG A 14 14.34 41.57 27.70
C ARG A 14 14.53 40.88 26.34
N PRO A 15 14.94 39.60 26.30
CA PRO A 15 15.15 38.90 25.04
C PRO A 15 13.86 38.89 24.22
N LYS A 16 13.92 39.42 22.99
CA LYS A 16 12.82 39.38 22.02
C LYS A 16 12.41 37.92 21.84
N ARG A 17 11.13 37.63 22.12
CA ARG A 17 10.55 36.28 22.04
C ARG A 17 10.57 35.83 20.58
N VAL A 18 11.61 35.11 20.16
CA VAL A 18 11.71 34.53 18.83
C VAL A 18 10.68 33.41 18.72
N ARG A 19 9.76 33.53 17.77
CA ARG A 19 8.72 32.52 17.52
C ARG A 19 9.40 31.27 16.98
N ARG A 20 9.56 30.23 17.81
CA ARG A 20 10.05 28.92 17.35
C ARG A 20 9.16 28.42 16.23
N TRP A 21 9.78 28.05 15.11
CA TRP A 21 9.09 27.45 14.00
C TRP A 21 8.60 26.06 14.42
N HIS A 22 7.32 25.78 14.21
CA HIS A 22 6.70 24.50 14.54
C HIS A 22 5.90 24.04 13.32
N HIS A 23 5.94 22.73 13.04
CA HIS A 23 5.14 22.12 11.99
C HIS A 23 3.65 22.44 12.20
N ARG A 24 2.98 22.93 11.16
CA ARG A 24 1.54 23.27 11.21
C ARG A 24 0.72 21.99 11.26
N GLY A 25 0.07 21.72 12.39
CA GLY A 25 -0.87 20.61 12.54
C GLY A 25 -2.14 20.83 11.71
N PHE A 26 -2.53 19.84 10.92
CA PHE A 26 -3.67 19.95 9.98
C PHE A 26 -5.03 19.64 10.62
N THR A 27 -5.04 19.31 11.91
CA THR A 27 -6.15 18.74 12.69
C THR A 27 -6.95 19.73 13.51
N GLY A 28 -6.54 21.00 13.54
CA GLY A 28 -7.25 22.02 14.30
C GLY A 28 -8.66 22.32 13.77
N CYS A 29 -9.55 22.69 14.69
CA CYS A 29 -10.87 23.24 14.39
C CYS A 29 -10.74 24.48 13.49
N SER A 30 -11.75 24.75 12.66
CA SER A 30 -11.70 25.87 11.71
C SER A 30 -11.52 27.22 12.42
N THR A 31 -12.10 27.37 13.61
CA THR A 31 -11.98 28.55 14.46
C THR A 31 -10.56 28.81 14.95
N CYS A 32 -9.79 27.79 15.34
CA CYS A 32 -8.39 27.97 15.72
C CYS A 32 -7.51 28.24 14.49
N LYS A 33 -7.82 27.61 13.35
CA LYS A 33 -7.10 27.81 12.09
C LYS A 33 -7.25 29.22 11.55
N SER A 34 -8.47 29.74 11.46
CA SER A 34 -8.75 31.12 11.01
C SER A 34 -8.06 32.16 11.90
N ARG A 35 -7.94 31.84 13.19
CA ARG A 35 -7.26 32.67 14.18
C ARG A 35 -5.74 32.49 14.22
N HIS A 36 -5.17 31.64 13.37
CA HIS A 36 -3.74 31.35 13.32
C HIS A 36 -3.13 30.94 14.68
N VAL A 37 -3.92 30.22 15.50
CA VAL A 37 -3.50 29.65 16.78
C VAL A 37 -3.52 28.12 16.73
N ARG A 38 -2.64 27.48 17.50
CA ARG A 38 -2.61 26.00 17.59
C ARG A 38 -3.88 25.51 18.28
N CYS A 39 -4.60 24.60 17.64
CA CYS A 39 -5.72 23.90 18.25
C CYS A 39 -5.20 22.77 19.15
N ASP A 40 -5.85 22.57 20.30
CA ASP A 40 -5.60 21.44 21.20
C ASP A 40 -6.42 20.19 20.84
N GLU A 41 -7.28 20.30 19.82
CA GLU A 41 -7.95 19.18 19.15
C GLU A 41 -8.89 18.34 20.02
N ALA A 42 -9.26 18.85 21.21
CA ALA A 42 -10.28 18.22 22.03
C ALA A 42 -11.65 18.22 21.32
N SER A 43 -12.37 17.10 21.46
CA SER A 43 -13.75 16.90 20.99
C SER A 43 -14.70 16.88 22.20
N PRO A 44 -15.92 17.45 22.13
CA PRO A 44 -16.59 18.07 20.98
C PRO A 44 -16.16 19.51 20.67
N ALA A 45 -15.44 20.18 21.57
CA ALA A 45 -14.91 21.52 21.37
C ALA A 45 -13.51 21.65 21.96
N CYS A 46 -12.63 22.37 21.27
CA CYS A 46 -11.25 22.59 21.72
C CYS A 46 -11.20 23.60 22.87
N ARG A 47 -10.28 23.44 23.84
CA ARG A 47 -10.19 24.32 25.02
C ARG A 47 -9.91 25.77 24.64
N ASN A 48 -9.23 26.00 23.52
CA ASN A 48 -8.97 27.34 23.00
C ASN A 48 -10.22 28.08 22.50
N CYS A 49 -11.25 27.36 22.04
CA CYS A 49 -12.53 27.94 21.67
C CYS A 49 -13.44 28.05 22.89
N ILE A 50 -13.46 27.04 23.76
CA ILE A 50 -14.22 27.06 25.04
C ILE A 50 -13.82 28.27 25.89
N LYS A 51 -12.52 28.48 26.13
CA LYS A 51 -12.01 29.60 26.94
C LYS A 51 -12.39 30.99 26.40
N ARG A 52 -12.76 31.08 25.13
CA ARG A 52 -13.11 32.34 24.47
C ARG A 52 -14.58 32.45 24.12
N GLY A 53 -15.40 31.46 24.50
CA GLY A 53 -16.83 31.42 24.16
C GLY A 53 -17.08 31.40 22.65
N LEU A 54 -16.16 30.87 21.85
CA LEU A 54 -16.31 30.79 20.40
C LEU A 54 -16.90 29.45 19.99
N GLU A 55 -17.76 29.48 18.97
CA GLU A 55 -18.28 28.28 18.35
C GLU A 55 -17.13 27.44 17.77
N CYS A 56 -17.12 26.15 18.10
CA CYS A 56 -16.06 25.21 17.76
C CYS A 56 -16.65 24.02 17.03
N ASP A 57 -16.22 23.77 15.81
CA ASP A 57 -16.61 22.63 14.98
C ASP A 57 -15.89 21.31 15.37
N GLY A 58 -15.37 21.25 16.61
CA GLY A 58 -14.48 20.18 17.08
C GLY A 58 -13.16 20.05 16.29
N ALA A 59 -12.25 19.18 16.73
CA ALA A 59 -11.31 18.59 15.78
C ALA A 59 -12.14 17.76 14.80
N GLN A 60 -12.03 18.00 13.48
CA GLN A 60 -12.87 17.39 12.44
C GLN A 60 -13.17 15.91 12.74
N GLY A 61 -14.35 15.68 13.34
CA GLY A 61 -14.65 14.48 14.12
C GLY A 61 -16.14 14.17 14.03
N THR A 62 -16.55 13.82 12.82
CA THR A 62 -17.70 12.98 12.46
C THR A 62 -17.34 12.38 11.09
N ALA A 63 -17.09 11.07 11.06
CA ALA A 63 -16.44 10.30 9.98
C ALA A 63 -15.10 10.92 9.50
N THR A 64 -13.99 10.53 10.14
CA THR A 64 -12.65 11.03 9.81
C THR A 64 -12.19 10.53 8.43
N PHE A 65 -12.31 11.38 7.41
CA PHE A 65 -11.59 11.32 6.13
C PHE A 65 -10.90 12.68 5.96
N LYS A 66 -9.56 12.72 5.76
CA LYS A 66 -8.78 13.98 5.71
C LYS A 66 -8.30 14.34 4.29
N PHE A 67 -8.12 15.64 4.08
CA PHE A 67 -7.83 16.34 2.82
C PHE A 67 -6.34 16.66 2.61
N TYR A 68 -5.90 16.66 1.34
CA TYR A 68 -4.75 17.44 0.87
C TYR A 68 -5.19 18.87 0.51
N GLY A 69 -4.43 19.88 0.92
CA GLY A 69 -4.55 21.26 0.43
C GLY A 69 -3.47 21.54 -0.61
N LEU A 70 -3.84 22.15 -1.74
CA LEU A 70 -3.01 22.41 -2.94
C LEU A 70 -1.93 23.50 -2.75
N ASP A 71 -1.63 23.95 -1.54
CA ASP A 71 -0.87 25.19 -1.30
C ASP A 71 0.65 25.00 -1.22
N GLN A 72 1.20 23.82 -1.52
CA GLN A 72 2.65 23.56 -1.46
C GLN A 72 3.38 23.56 -2.82
N PHE A 73 2.68 23.77 -3.94
CA PHE A 73 3.32 23.88 -5.26
C PHE A 73 3.40 25.32 -5.81
N ALA A 74 2.99 26.32 -5.02
CA ALA A 74 3.01 27.73 -5.41
C ALA A 74 4.05 28.55 -4.64
N THR A 75 5.33 28.15 -4.69
CA THR A 75 6.44 29.09 -4.41
C THR A 75 7.53 28.85 -5.43
N GLY A 76 7.44 29.54 -6.56
CA GLY A 76 8.46 29.43 -7.60
C GLY A 76 8.20 30.15 -8.92
N ILE A 77 7.34 31.17 -8.99
CA ILE A 77 7.36 32.12 -10.13
C ILE A 77 7.06 33.51 -9.57
N VAL A 78 8.11 34.35 -9.49
CA VAL A 78 7.97 35.79 -9.33
C VAL A 78 7.55 36.33 -10.69
N GLU A 79 6.28 36.69 -10.85
CA GLU A 79 5.86 37.56 -11.93
C GLU A 79 6.25 39.01 -11.58
N PRO A 80 7.00 39.74 -12.44
CA PRO A 80 7.29 41.14 -12.19
C PRO A 80 6.04 41.98 -12.48
N ASN A 81 5.62 42.65 -11.42
CA ASN A 81 4.49 43.57 -11.31
C ASN A 81 4.63 44.75 -12.31
N SER A 82 3.73 44.87 -13.29
CA SER A 82 3.61 46.08 -14.10
C SER A 82 2.47 46.98 -13.56
N LYS A 83 2.84 48.11 -12.96
CA LYS A 83 1.93 49.24 -12.75
C LYS A 83 2.26 50.35 -13.76
N ARG A 84 1.36 50.52 -14.71
CA ARG A 84 1.09 51.67 -15.61
C ARG A 84 1.96 52.93 -15.41
N ARG A 85 2.59 53.39 -16.50
CA ARG A 85 2.67 54.81 -16.91
C ARG A 85 2.65 54.93 -18.44
N LYS A 86 2.10 56.07 -18.90
CA LYS A 86 1.59 56.47 -20.23
C LYS A 86 2.65 56.65 -21.35
N PRO A 87 2.24 56.80 -22.64
CA PRO A 87 3.09 56.66 -23.83
C PRO A 87 3.74 57.98 -24.29
N LYS A 88 4.87 57.88 -25.01
CA LYS A 88 5.46 58.90 -25.90
C LYS A 88 6.48 58.21 -26.84
N THR A 89 6.15 58.06 -28.13
CA THR A 89 6.65 58.83 -29.30
C THR A 89 8.04 58.43 -29.83
N ASP A 90 8.01 57.99 -31.08
CA ASP A 90 8.93 58.29 -32.19
C ASP A 90 10.22 57.50 -32.45
N ARG A 91 10.31 57.10 -33.74
CA ARG A 91 11.49 56.92 -34.62
C ARG A 91 12.34 55.67 -34.40
N GLU A 92 12.94 55.05 -35.41
CA GLU A 92 12.83 55.00 -36.88
C GLU A 92 13.84 53.92 -37.28
N GLY A 93 13.54 53.13 -38.33
CA GLY A 93 14.52 52.38 -39.12
C GLY A 93 15.13 51.14 -38.47
N ASP A 94 15.63 50.15 -39.20
CA ASP A 94 15.72 49.93 -40.64
C ASP A 94 16.30 48.51 -40.79
N LYS A 95 15.92 47.79 -41.86
CA LYS A 95 16.69 46.73 -42.53
C LYS A 95 17.13 45.47 -41.74
N PHE A 96 17.19 44.26 -42.28
CA PHE A 96 16.83 43.65 -43.56
C PHE A 96 16.97 42.13 -43.36
N LYS A 97 16.18 41.34 -44.12
CA LYS A 97 16.51 40.12 -44.90
C LYS A 97 17.75 39.29 -44.49
N LYS A 98 17.80 37.97 -44.63
CA LYS A 98 17.06 36.96 -45.42
C LYS A 98 17.67 35.59 -45.05
N ASN A 99 16.89 34.51 -45.19
CA ASN A 99 17.15 33.26 -45.93
C ASN A 99 18.56 32.61 -45.83
N ARG A 100 18.75 31.28 -45.81
CA ARG A 100 18.06 30.17 -46.48
C ARG A 100 18.77 28.86 -46.02
N GLU A 101 18.03 27.80 -45.70
CA GLU A 101 17.92 26.52 -46.46
C GLU A 101 19.16 25.61 -46.51
N ASN A 102 18.86 24.33 -46.18
CA ASN A 102 19.39 23.08 -46.76
C ASN A 102 20.85 22.70 -46.44
N GLU A 103 21.26 21.44 -46.31
CA GLU A 103 20.66 20.10 -46.18
C GLU A 103 21.88 19.14 -46.10
N THR A 104 21.62 17.89 -45.70
CA THR A 104 22.35 16.66 -46.05
C THR A 104 23.57 16.16 -45.25
N ASN A 105 23.47 14.84 -45.03
CA ASN A 105 24.30 13.85 -44.34
C ASN A 105 25.74 13.71 -44.84
N LEU A 106 26.60 13.11 -44.00
CA LEU A 106 27.52 12.05 -44.43
C LEU A 106 27.92 11.16 -43.25
N ALA A 107 28.04 9.86 -43.50
CA ALA A 107 28.51 8.81 -42.59
C ALA A 107 29.92 8.33 -43.01
N GLU A 108 30.75 7.85 -42.08
CA GLU A 108 31.77 6.76 -42.23
C GLU A 108 32.58 6.58 -40.91
N ARG A 109 32.57 5.41 -40.25
CA ARG A 109 33.48 4.21 -40.30
C ARG A 109 34.80 4.37 -39.50
N VAL A 110 34.96 3.66 -38.36
CA VAL A 110 35.59 2.32 -38.11
C VAL A 110 37.12 2.35 -37.86
N MET A 111 37.57 1.82 -36.71
CA MET A 111 38.82 1.05 -36.57
C MET A 111 38.82 0.13 -35.32
N GLN A 112 39.39 -1.08 -35.47
CA GLN A 112 39.45 -2.24 -34.54
C GLN A 112 40.89 -2.42 -33.96
N ASP A 113 41.06 -2.78 -32.68
CA ASP A 113 41.50 -4.10 -32.08
C ASP A 113 43.00 -4.18 -31.68
N PRO A 114 43.53 -5.18 -30.92
CA PRO A 114 42.97 -6.12 -29.91
C PRO A 114 43.90 -6.39 -28.67
N VAL A 115 43.49 -7.24 -27.69
CA VAL A 115 44.25 -8.40 -27.10
C VAL A 115 43.39 -9.17 -26.06
N LYS A 116 43.47 -10.52 -26.10
CA LYS A 116 42.71 -11.56 -25.39
C LYS A 116 43.41 -12.14 -24.13
N ALA A 117 42.63 -12.68 -23.18
CA ALA A 117 42.86 -13.96 -22.44
C ALA A 117 41.60 -14.31 -21.56
N LEU A 118 40.76 -15.32 -21.88
CA LEU A 118 40.69 -16.72 -21.36
C LEU A 118 40.53 -16.81 -19.81
N VAL A 119 39.50 -17.39 -19.13
CA VAL A 119 38.76 -18.70 -19.20
C VAL A 119 37.40 -18.59 -18.37
N PRO A 120 36.53 -19.62 -18.14
CA PRO A 120 35.38 -20.10 -18.93
C PRO A 120 33.94 -20.00 -18.32
N ALA A 121 32.95 -20.21 -19.19
CA ALA A 121 31.69 -20.98 -19.03
C ALA A 121 30.55 -20.52 -18.08
N GLN A 122 29.70 -19.66 -18.63
CA GLN A 122 28.23 -19.84 -18.79
C GLN A 122 27.43 -20.58 -17.69
N ARG A 123 26.72 -19.80 -16.85
CA ARG A 123 25.30 -20.07 -16.55
C ARG A 123 24.46 -19.05 -17.31
N LYS A 124 23.64 -19.54 -18.24
CA LYS A 124 22.66 -18.74 -18.99
C LYS A 124 21.75 -18.02 -17.99
N ILE A 125 21.95 -16.72 -17.83
CA ILE A 125 20.90 -15.83 -17.33
C ILE A 125 19.80 -15.91 -18.37
N ILE A 126 18.73 -16.65 -18.06
CA ILE A 126 17.51 -16.66 -18.85
C ILE A 126 16.90 -15.28 -18.66
N SER A 127 17.26 -14.34 -19.54
CA SER A 127 16.50 -13.11 -19.74
C SER A 127 15.19 -13.49 -20.41
N ASN A 128 14.22 -13.92 -19.61
CA ASN A 128 12.84 -13.98 -20.06
C ASN A 128 12.37 -12.53 -20.23
N ALA A 129 12.58 -12.01 -21.43
CA ALA A 129 11.93 -10.82 -21.92
C ALA A 129 10.43 -11.01 -21.69
N ILE A 130 9.86 -10.11 -20.89
CA ILE A 130 8.43 -9.86 -20.90
C ILE A 130 8.09 -9.58 -22.37
N THR A 131 7.36 -10.48 -23.01
CA THR A 131 6.58 -10.14 -24.18
C THR A 131 5.76 -8.93 -23.76
N LYS A 132 6.14 -7.76 -24.28
CA LYS A 132 5.35 -6.54 -24.15
C LYS A 132 3.89 -6.96 -24.39
N PRO A 133 2.95 -6.74 -23.46
CA PRO A 133 1.56 -7.06 -23.74
C PRO A 133 1.21 -6.38 -25.06
N LYS A 134 0.83 -7.18 -26.06
CA LYS A 134 0.28 -6.63 -27.30
C LYS A 134 -0.88 -5.74 -26.85
N PRO A 135 -0.90 -4.45 -27.19
CA PRO A 135 -2.07 -3.62 -26.92
C PRO A 135 -3.19 -4.14 -27.84
N SER A 136 -3.98 -5.09 -27.36
CA SER A 136 -5.23 -5.45 -27.98
C SER A 136 -6.18 -4.27 -27.78
N PHE A 137 -6.38 -3.54 -28.87
CA PHE A 137 -7.30 -2.42 -29.05
C PHE A 137 -7.05 -1.22 -28.13
N LEU A 138 -6.17 -0.31 -28.57
CA LEU A 138 -6.33 1.09 -28.21
C LEU A 138 -7.68 1.55 -28.81
N PRO A 139 -8.66 2.01 -28.01
CA PRO A 139 -9.84 2.66 -28.56
C PRO A 139 -9.37 3.85 -29.39
N ALA A 140 -9.88 3.96 -30.61
CA ALA A 140 -9.66 5.14 -31.42
C ALA A 140 -10.13 6.39 -30.64
N SER A 141 -9.20 7.32 -30.40
CA SER A 141 -9.40 8.63 -29.74
C SER A 141 -9.74 8.61 -28.24
N ILE A 142 -8.73 8.44 -27.37
CA ILE A 142 -8.84 8.90 -25.97
C ILE A 142 -8.97 10.43 -26.01
N SER A 143 -10.15 10.93 -25.68
CA SER A 143 -10.54 12.32 -25.95
C SER A 143 -10.32 13.24 -24.74
N SER A 144 -10.07 12.67 -23.55
CA SER A 144 -9.81 13.43 -22.32
C SER A 144 -8.87 12.72 -21.33
N PRO A 145 -8.17 13.46 -20.45
CA PRO A 145 -7.37 12.89 -19.35
C PRO A 145 -8.16 11.94 -18.44
N ALA A 146 -9.43 12.24 -18.18
CA ALA A 146 -10.27 11.41 -17.31
C ALA A 146 -10.57 10.04 -17.93
N GLU A 147 -10.77 9.98 -19.25
CA GLU A 147 -10.98 8.73 -19.98
C GLU A 147 -9.72 7.88 -20.02
N LEU A 148 -8.55 8.52 -20.20
CA LEU A 148 -7.24 7.85 -20.08
C LEU A 148 -7.10 7.17 -18.73
N TYR A 149 -7.35 7.87 -17.63
CA TYR A 149 -7.16 7.32 -16.29
C TYR A 149 -8.16 6.23 -15.94
N TYR A 150 -9.43 6.38 -16.34
CA TYR A 150 -10.44 5.35 -16.14
C TYR A 150 -10.09 4.08 -16.92
N SER A 151 -9.71 4.22 -18.20
CA SER A 151 -9.25 3.09 -19.03
C SER A 151 -8.00 2.43 -18.45
N HIS A 152 -7.02 3.23 -17.98
CA HIS A 152 -5.82 2.71 -17.34
C HIS A 152 -6.12 1.96 -16.04
N PHE A 153 -7.10 2.42 -15.26
CA PHE A 153 -7.54 1.70 -14.07
C PHE A 153 -8.05 0.29 -14.43
N ILE A 154 -8.94 0.17 -15.41
CA ILE A 154 -9.57 -1.09 -15.82
C ILE A 154 -8.60 -2.07 -16.47
N ASN A 155 -7.64 -1.56 -17.23
CA ASN A 155 -6.73 -2.38 -18.04
C ASN A 155 -5.38 -2.64 -17.37
N THR A 156 -5.05 -1.91 -16.31
CA THR A 156 -3.73 -2.03 -15.66
C THR A 156 -3.84 -2.03 -14.14
N VAL A 157 -4.39 -0.99 -13.52
CA VAL A 157 -4.41 -0.90 -12.05
C VAL A 157 -5.21 -2.05 -11.43
N SER A 158 -6.34 -2.44 -12.02
CA SER A 158 -7.16 -3.55 -11.54
C SER A 158 -6.39 -4.86 -11.42
N THR A 159 -5.42 -5.10 -12.32
CA THR A 159 -4.54 -6.27 -12.29
C THR A 159 -3.53 -6.14 -11.16
N LEU A 160 -2.99 -4.95 -10.93
CA LEU A 160 -2.02 -4.70 -9.86
C LEU A 160 -2.63 -4.79 -8.45
N LEU A 161 -3.94 -4.57 -8.32
CA LEU A 161 -4.67 -4.64 -7.05
C LEU A 161 -5.14 -6.05 -6.69
N ILE A 162 -4.81 -7.08 -7.48
CA ILE A 162 -5.13 -8.47 -7.15
C ILE A 162 -3.88 -9.32 -7.37
N VAL A 163 -3.57 -10.21 -6.42
CA VAL A 163 -2.34 -11.00 -6.49
C VAL A 163 -2.33 -11.94 -7.69
N TYR A 164 -3.46 -12.60 -7.97
CA TYR A 164 -3.60 -13.57 -9.07
C TYR A 164 -4.75 -13.20 -10.00
N ASP A 165 -4.46 -12.33 -10.98
CA ASP A 165 -5.34 -12.06 -12.13
C ASP A 165 -5.11 -13.13 -13.21
N THR A 166 -5.82 -14.25 -13.10
CA THR A 166 -5.72 -15.37 -14.05
C THR A 166 -6.90 -15.39 -15.00
N GLU A 167 -6.78 -16.08 -16.15
CA GLU A 167 -7.89 -16.21 -17.11
C GLU A 167 -9.12 -16.92 -16.51
N TYR A 168 -8.91 -17.70 -15.45
CA TYR A 168 -9.95 -18.43 -14.72
C TYR A 168 -10.52 -17.63 -13.54
N ASN A 169 -9.91 -16.50 -13.19
CA ASN A 169 -10.35 -15.64 -12.10
C ASN A 169 -11.01 -14.37 -12.65
N LEU A 170 -12.29 -14.16 -12.32
CA LEU A 170 -12.96 -12.90 -12.64
C LEU A 170 -12.41 -11.79 -11.74
N ASN A 171 -11.55 -10.91 -12.29
CA ASN A 171 -11.06 -9.72 -11.60
C ASN A 171 -12.23 -8.78 -11.20
N PRO A 172 -12.61 -8.68 -9.91
CA PRO A 172 -13.82 -7.96 -9.52
C PRO A 172 -13.71 -6.44 -9.76
N TYR A 173 -12.51 -5.87 -9.73
CA TYR A 173 -12.28 -4.47 -10.09
C TYR A 173 -12.56 -4.20 -11.57
N ARG A 174 -12.29 -5.18 -12.45
CA ARG A 174 -12.55 -5.07 -13.90
C ARG A 174 -14.02 -5.29 -14.25
N TYR A 175 -14.71 -6.20 -13.55
CA TYR A 175 -16.06 -6.63 -13.90
C TYR A 175 -17.17 -6.03 -13.05
N LEU A 176 -16.98 -5.88 -11.73
CA LEU A 176 -18.03 -5.38 -10.83
C LEU A 176 -18.00 -3.86 -10.75
N PHE A 177 -16.83 -3.24 -10.63
CA PHE A 177 -16.76 -1.79 -10.38
C PHE A 177 -17.38 -0.96 -11.52
N PRO A 178 -17.11 -1.24 -12.82
CA PRO A 178 -17.81 -0.55 -13.91
C PRO A 178 -19.32 -0.75 -13.89
N LYS A 179 -19.80 -1.95 -13.53
CA LYS A 179 -21.24 -2.23 -13.43
C LYS A 179 -21.91 -1.35 -12.38
N PHE A 180 -21.23 -1.04 -11.26
CA PHE A 180 -21.76 -0.18 -10.20
C PHE A 180 -21.29 1.28 -10.27
N ALA A 181 -20.41 1.64 -11.21
CA ALA A 181 -19.85 2.99 -11.31
C ALA A 181 -20.93 4.03 -11.66
N HIS A 182 -21.92 3.67 -12.47
CA HIS A 182 -22.99 4.59 -12.89
C HIS A 182 -23.97 4.95 -11.78
N THR A 183 -24.06 4.14 -10.72
CA THR A 183 -24.89 4.41 -9.53
C THR A 183 -24.16 5.21 -8.46
N SER A 184 -22.88 5.55 -8.67
CA SER A 184 -22.04 6.22 -7.70
C SER A 184 -21.39 7.49 -8.27
N LYS A 185 -21.41 8.57 -7.48
CA LYS A 185 -20.71 9.81 -7.82
C LYS A 185 -19.21 9.76 -7.49
N THR A 186 -18.78 8.83 -6.63
CA THR A 186 -17.43 8.79 -6.07
C THR A 186 -16.59 7.64 -6.57
N LEU A 187 -17.20 6.47 -6.82
CA LEU A 187 -16.49 5.28 -7.26
C LEU A 187 -15.69 5.50 -8.57
N PRO A 188 -16.28 6.03 -9.67
CA PRO A 188 -15.51 6.27 -10.89
C PRO A 188 -14.40 7.31 -10.71
N GLU A 189 -14.57 8.29 -9.82
CA GLU A 189 -13.54 9.29 -9.54
C GLU A 189 -12.37 8.70 -8.74
N ALA A 190 -12.64 7.80 -7.79
CA ALA A 190 -11.60 7.04 -7.09
C ALA A 190 -10.80 6.14 -8.05
N MET A 191 -11.48 5.47 -8.98
CA MET A 191 -10.85 4.66 -10.03
C MET A 191 -9.91 5.51 -10.90
N LYS A 192 -10.37 6.69 -11.36
CA LYS A 192 -9.55 7.63 -12.13
C LYS A 192 -8.37 8.16 -11.32
N ALA A 193 -8.57 8.50 -10.05
CA ALA A 193 -7.51 9.00 -9.18
C ALA A 193 -6.36 7.98 -9.05
N LEU A 194 -6.70 6.69 -8.84
CA LEU A 194 -5.73 5.59 -8.82
C LEU A 194 -5.04 5.39 -10.17
N GLY A 195 -5.79 5.44 -11.27
CA GLY A 195 -5.24 5.38 -12.63
C GLY A 195 -4.23 6.50 -12.89
N ALA A 196 -4.55 7.73 -12.51
CA ALA A 196 -3.67 8.88 -12.65
C ALA A 196 -2.41 8.75 -11.77
N LEU A 197 -2.57 8.31 -10.52
CA LEU A 197 -1.47 8.12 -9.58
C LEU A 197 -0.49 7.05 -10.08
N GLN A 198 -1.00 5.95 -10.63
CA GLN A 198 -0.17 4.89 -11.15
C GLN A 198 0.69 5.33 -12.34
N ILE A 199 0.08 6.06 -13.28
CA ILE A 199 0.82 6.64 -14.42
C ILE A 199 1.87 7.63 -13.91
N ALA A 200 1.51 8.49 -12.95
CA ALA A 200 2.43 9.41 -12.31
C ALA A 200 3.65 8.69 -11.70
N ASN A 201 3.43 7.58 -10.99
CA ASN A 201 4.49 6.84 -10.32
C ASN A 201 5.39 6.04 -11.27
N THR A 202 4.95 5.83 -12.51
CA THR A 202 5.70 5.08 -13.55
C THR A 202 6.21 5.97 -14.69
N THR A 203 5.94 7.27 -14.63
CA THR A 203 6.38 8.28 -15.60
C THR A 203 7.42 9.20 -14.96
N SER A 204 8.31 9.77 -15.78
CA SER A 204 9.34 10.72 -15.34
C SER A 204 9.16 12.10 -15.98
N GLY A 205 9.72 13.14 -15.34
CA GLY A 205 9.81 14.49 -15.91
C GLY A 205 8.51 15.30 -15.82
N LYS A 206 8.29 16.23 -16.76
CA LYS A 206 7.15 17.18 -16.70
C LYS A 206 5.78 16.49 -16.71
N ALA A 207 5.64 15.37 -17.43
CA ALA A 207 4.40 14.60 -17.49
C ALA A 207 4.01 14.03 -16.13
N GLN A 208 4.99 13.57 -15.32
CA GLN A 208 4.75 13.06 -13.98
C GLN A 208 4.02 14.07 -13.09
N LEU A 209 4.52 15.31 -13.03
CA LEU A 209 3.91 16.37 -12.22
C LEU A 209 2.46 16.64 -12.63
N TRP A 210 2.18 16.63 -13.93
CA TRP A 210 0.83 16.82 -14.45
C TRP A 210 -0.11 15.68 -14.03
N HIS A 211 0.35 14.42 -14.10
CA HIS A 211 -0.43 13.27 -13.63
C HIS A 211 -0.67 13.30 -12.12
N ILE A 212 0.34 13.66 -11.31
CA ILE A 212 0.21 13.79 -9.85
C ILE A 212 -0.82 14.86 -9.50
N GLN A 213 -0.77 16.02 -10.13
CA GLN A 213 -1.73 17.10 -9.89
C GLN A 213 -3.16 16.65 -10.18
N ASN A 214 -3.38 15.93 -11.28
CA ASN A 214 -4.69 15.37 -11.61
C ASN A 214 -5.13 14.30 -10.60
N ALA A 215 -4.24 13.38 -10.22
CA ALA A 215 -4.51 12.33 -9.25
C ALA A 215 -4.96 12.91 -7.90
N VAL A 216 -4.20 13.87 -7.37
CA VAL A 216 -4.51 14.54 -6.09
C VAL A 216 -5.78 15.37 -6.19
N ALA A 217 -6.03 16.05 -7.32
CA ALA A 217 -7.26 16.81 -7.51
C ALA A 217 -8.51 15.91 -7.53
N MET A 218 -8.45 14.76 -8.21
CA MET A 218 -9.53 13.78 -8.25
C MET A 218 -9.74 13.13 -6.88
N TYR A 219 -8.65 12.76 -6.19
CA TYR A 219 -8.69 12.27 -4.82
C TYR A 219 -9.40 13.25 -3.88
N GLY A 220 -9.00 14.53 -3.89
CA GLY A 220 -9.58 15.57 -3.04
C GLY A 220 -11.08 15.78 -3.29
N LYS A 221 -11.50 15.82 -4.56
CA LYS A 221 -12.93 15.91 -4.93
C LYS A 221 -13.72 14.68 -4.46
N THR A 222 -13.14 13.50 -4.61
CA THR A 222 -13.77 12.23 -4.19
C THR A 222 -13.99 12.21 -2.68
N VAL A 223 -12.97 12.54 -1.90
CA VAL A 223 -13.07 12.62 -0.43
C VAL A 223 -14.12 13.66 0.00
N GLN A 224 -14.17 14.82 -0.67
CA GLN A 224 -15.16 15.85 -0.38
C GLN A 224 -16.60 15.36 -0.61
N SER A 225 -16.85 14.73 -1.75
CA SER A 225 -18.15 14.19 -2.12
C SER A 225 -18.56 13.05 -1.19
N LEU A 226 -17.64 12.11 -0.94
CA LEU A 226 -17.87 10.99 -0.02
C LEU A 226 -18.22 11.49 1.39
N ARG A 227 -17.51 12.50 1.91
CA ARG A 227 -17.83 13.09 3.20
C ARG A 227 -19.25 13.67 3.27
N GLN A 228 -19.74 14.25 2.17
CA GLN A 228 -21.11 14.76 2.12
C GLN A 228 -22.12 13.60 2.19
N THR A 229 -21.89 12.51 1.45
CA THR A 229 -22.69 11.29 1.54
C THR A 229 -22.69 10.71 2.95
N LEU A 230 -21.50 10.58 3.56
CA LEU A 230 -21.38 9.96 4.89
C LEU A 230 -22.07 10.79 5.99
N ARG A 231 -22.09 12.12 5.85
CA ARG A 231 -22.83 13.02 6.75
C ARG A 231 -24.35 12.89 6.68
N ALA A 232 -24.90 12.40 5.58
CA ALA A 232 -26.34 12.15 5.47
C ALA A 232 -26.80 11.00 6.38
N GLY A 233 -25.86 10.18 6.87
CA GLY A 233 -26.10 9.12 7.83
C GLY A 233 -26.29 7.73 7.19
N PRO A 234 -26.32 6.66 8.02
CA PRO A 234 -26.29 5.26 7.58
C PRO A 234 -27.34 4.86 6.55
N ALA A 235 -28.53 5.48 6.59
CA ALA A 235 -29.64 5.18 5.68
C ALA A 235 -29.30 5.45 4.19
N HIS A 236 -28.28 6.26 3.91
CA HIS A 236 -27.89 6.64 2.56
C HIS A 236 -26.65 5.90 2.04
N TRP A 237 -25.94 5.17 2.90
CA TRP A 237 -24.67 4.52 2.54
C TRP A 237 -24.91 3.35 1.58
N GLN A 238 -24.07 3.25 0.55
CA GLN A 238 -24.15 2.24 -0.50
C GLN A 238 -22.86 1.40 -0.53
N MET A 239 -22.93 0.19 -1.12
CA MET A 239 -21.73 -0.66 -1.31
C MET A 239 -20.66 0.06 -2.15
N THR A 240 -21.06 0.97 -3.02
CA THR A 240 -20.14 1.81 -3.81
C THR A 240 -19.39 2.85 -2.97
N ASP A 241 -19.94 3.29 -1.83
CA ASP A 241 -19.23 4.14 -0.87
C ASP A 241 -18.14 3.34 -0.15
N LEU A 242 -18.42 2.09 0.23
CA LEU A 242 -17.41 1.16 0.78
C LEU A 242 -16.31 0.90 -0.24
N ALA A 243 -16.66 0.58 -1.49
CA ALA A 243 -15.71 0.41 -2.58
C ALA A 243 -14.84 1.66 -2.80
N THR A 244 -15.45 2.85 -2.75
CA THR A 244 -14.72 4.13 -2.82
C THR A 244 -13.71 4.24 -1.68
N CYS A 245 -14.10 3.99 -0.43
CA CYS A 245 -13.21 4.06 0.73
C CYS A 245 -12.01 3.11 0.59
N LEU A 246 -12.24 1.88 0.12
CA LEU A 246 -11.19 0.88 -0.08
C LEU A 246 -10.22 1.30 -1.21
N LEU A 247 -10.71 1.88 -2.30
CA LEU A 247 -9.85 2.46 -3.34
C LEU A 247 -9.04 3.66 -2.84
N LEU A 248 -9.61 4.50 -1.97
CA LEU A 248 -8.86 5.60 -1.35
C LEU A 248 -7.79 5.08 -0.37
N CYS A 249 -8.00 3.92 0.27
CA CYS A 249 -6.95 3.24 1.02
C CYS A 249 -5.80 2.84 0.09
N PHE A 250 -6.09 2.18 -1.03
CA PHE A 250 -5.06 1.84 -2.02
C PHE A 250 -4.34 3.07 -2.56
N PHE A 251 -5.05 4.19 -2.78
CA PHE A 251 -4.43 5.43 -3.23
C PHE A 251 -3.36 5.90 -2.24
N GLU A 252 -3.70 5.96 -0.95
CA GLU A 252 -2.76 6.35 0.10
C GLU A 252 -1.62 5.34 0.27
N MET A 253 -1.86 4.04 0.02
CA MET A 253 -0.81 3.02 0.04
C MET A 253 0.16 3.16 -1.14
N MET A 254 -0.38 3.42 -2.34
CA MET A 254 0.39 3.61 -3.57
C MET A 254 1.22 4.89 -3.54
N ASP A 255 0.66 5.97 -3.00
CA ASP A 255 1.37 7.23 -2.82
C ASP A 255 2.36 7.14 -1.65
N SER A 256 1.97 6.41 -0.60
CA SER A 256 2.78 6.10 0.57
C SER A 256 3.24 7.31 1.38
N GLU A 257 3.02 8.56 0.96
CA GLU A 257 3.58 9.77 1.58
C GLU A 257 3.16 9.92 3.05
N THR A 258 1.93 9.54 3.38
CA THR A 258 1.35 9.67 4.73
C THR A 258 0.74 8.35 5.22
N ALA A 259 0.48 8.26 6.53
CA ALA A 259 -0.25 7.14 7.14
C ALA A 259 -1.79 7.37 7.15
N ASN A 260 -2.33 8.15 6.21
CA ASN A 260 -3.76 8.48 6.16
C ASN A 260 -4.66 7.26 5.90
N TRP A 261 -4.11 6.19 5.34
CA TRP A 261 -4.80 4.90 5.24
C TRP A 261 -5.38 4.42 6.59
N LYS A 262 -4.72 4.72 7.73
CA LYS A 262 -5.23 4.37 9.09
C LYS A 262 -6.54 5.09 9.41
N VAL A 263 -6.70 6.29 8.85
CA VAL A 263 -7.90 7.11 9.03
C VAL A 263 -9.03 6.53 8.18
N HIS A 264 -8.74 6.15 6.94
CA HIS A 264 -9.70 5.51 6.04
C HIS A 264 -10.16 4.14 6.55
N LEU A 265 -9.26 3.29 7.06
CA LEU A 265 -9.62 2.01 7.66
C LEU A 265 -10.59 2.16 8.84
N ARG A 266 -10.37 3.16 9.71
CA ARG A 266 -11.33 3.46 10.80
C ARG A 266 -12.69 3.91 10.26
N GLY A 267 -12.72 4.73 9.22
CA GLY A 267 -13.97 5.09 8.54
C GLY A 267 -14.67 3.89 7.90
N ILE A 268 -13.90 2.95 7.36
CA ILE A 268 -14.42 1.69 6.79
C ILE A 268 -15.06 0.83 7.87
N ARG A 269 -14.48 0.71 9.07
CA ARG A 269 -15.12 0.02 10.20
C ARG A 269 -16.51 0.58 10.49
N ASP A 270 -16.61 1.91 10.67
CA ASP A 270 -17.88 2.55 11.00
C ASP A 270 -18.93 2.31 9.89
N LEU A 271 -18.49 2.33 8.61
CA LEU A 271 -19.33 2.01 7.46
C LEU A 271 -19.76 0.53 7.47
N PHE A 272 -18.81 -0.37 7.70
CA PHE A 272 -19.02 -1.81 7.73
C PHE A 272 -20.03 -2.20 8.81
N GLU A 273 -19.84 -1.73 10.04
CA GLU A 273 -20.74 -2.02 11.17
C GLU A 273 -22.18 -1.53 10.93
N ALA A 274 -22.35 -0.40 10.26
CA ALA A 274 -23.69 0.11 9.94
C ALA A 274 -24.37 -0.63 8.79
N MET A 275 -23.59 -1.11 7.80
CA MET A 275 -24.11 -1.77 6.60
C MET A 275 -24.28 -3.28 6.80
N MET A 276 -23.47 -3.89 7.65
CA MET A 276 -23.49 -5.32 7.95
C MET A 276 -24.30 -5.53 9.23
N GLN A 277 -25.60 -5.79 9.07
CA GLN A 277 -26.46 -6.24 10.17
C GLN A 277 -25.86 -7.52 10.79
N PRO A 278 -25.96 -7.71 12.13
CA PRO A 278 -25.58 -8.97 12.75
C PRO A 278 -26.38 -10.12 12.11
N ILE A 279 -25.69 -11.21 11.82
CA ILE A 279 -26.29 -12.42 11.24
C ILE A 279 -27.40 -12.87 12.18
N GLN A 280 -28.65 -12.71 11.75
CA GLN A 280 -29.77 -13.43 12.37
C GLN A 280 -29.45 -14.93 12.20
N PRO A 281 -29.43 -15.73 13.28
CA PRO A 281 -29.20 -17.16 13.16
C PRO A 281 -30.28 -17.73 12.24
N VAL A 282 -29.85 -18.19 11.06
CA VAL A 282 -30.74 -18.84 10.11
C VAL A 282 -31.26 -20.11 10.80
N PRO A 283 -32.58 -20.32 10.92
CA PRO A 283 -33.10 -21.55 11.47
C PRO A 283 -32.58 -22.72 10.65
N THR A 284 -32.06 -23.74 11.33
CA THR A 284 -31.37 -24.92 10.78
C THR A 284 -32.17 -25.65 9.68
N CYS A 285 -33.49 -25.44 9.62
CA CYS A 285 -34.39 -25.97 8.59
C CYS A 285 -34.24 -25.35 7.18
N ALA A 286 -33.60 -24.19 7.02
CA ALA A 286 -33.46 -23.54 5.70
C ALA A 286 -32.18 -23.95 4.93
N ILE A 287 -31.25 -24.66 5.59
CA ILE A 287 -29.96 -25.04 5.01
C ILE A 287 -30.12 -26.15 3.94
N SER A 288 -31.18 -26.95 4.02
CA SER A 288 -31.43 -28.05 3.08
C SER A 288 -31.97 -27.62 1.70
N VAL A 289 -32.50 -26.40 1.56
CA VAL A 289 -33.17 -25.95 0.32
C VAL A 289 -32.25 -25.17 -0.62
N SER A 290 -31.12 -24.63 -0.12
CA SER A 290 -30.22 -23.75 -0.88
C SER A 290 -29.17 -24.46 -1.74
N LEU A 291 -28.98 -25.78 -1.60
CA LEU A 291 -27.90 -26.52 -2.28
C LEU A 291 -28.21 -26.85 -3.76
N PHE A 292 -29.39 -26.48 -4.27
CA PHE A 292 -29.85 -26.90 -5.61
C PHE A 292 -30.24 -25.77 -6.59
N ASN A 293 -30.14 -24.49 -6.22
CA ASN A 293 -30.38 -23.41 -7.19
C ASN A 293 -29.08 -23.02 -7.92
N LYS A 294 -28.79 -23.71 -9.03
CA LYS A 294 -27.72 -23.42 -9.99
C LYS A 294 -28.00 -22.15 -10.84
N GLY A 295 -28.44 -21.06 -10.22
CA GLY A 295 -28.52 -19.75 -10.87
C GLY A 295 -27.20 -18.98 -10.73
N PRO A 296 -26.79 -18.14 -11.70
CA PRO A 296 -25.66 -17.24 -11.50
C PRO A 296 -25.96 -16.30 -10.32
N GLU A 297 -24.98 -16.13 -9.44
CA GLU A 297 -25.09 -15.26 -8.28
C GLU A 297 -25.41 -13.80 -8.70
N PRO A 298 -26.33 -13.10 -8.01
CA PRO A 298 -26.60 -11.70 -8.29
C PRO A 298 -25.34 -10.82 -8.14
N PRO A 299 -25.06 -9.89 -9.07
CA PRO A 299 -23.86 -9.03 -9.02
C PRO A 299 -23.71 -8.23 -7.71
N GLU A 300 -24.81 -7.85 -7.07
CA GLU A 300 -24.83 -7.13 -5.80
C GLU A 300 -24.27 -7.99 -4.66
N LEU A 301 -24.62 -9.29 -4.65
CA LEU A 301 -24.11 -10.23 -3.66
C LEU A 301 -22.62 -10.51 -3.89
N SER A 302 -22.20 -10.69 -5.15
CA SER A 302 -20.79 -10.84 -5.48
C SER A 302 -19.97 -9.60 -5.12
N LEU A 303 -20.51 -8.39 -5.35
CA LEU A 303 -19.87 -7.15 -4.91
C LEU A 303 -19.73 -7.11 -3.40
N LYS A 304 -20.80 -7.42 -2.66
CA LYS A 304 -20.77 -7.43 -1.19
C LYS A 304 -19.68 -8.38 -0.66
N ARG A 305 -19.64 -9.63 -1.14
CA ARG A 305 -18.65 -10.63 -0.69
C ARG A 305 -17.22 -10.23 -1.03
N PHE A 306 -17.01 -9.68 -2.22
CA PHE A 306 -15.73 -9.13 -2.63
C PHE A 306 -15.28 -7.98 -1.72
N LEU A 307 -16.15 -7.00 -1.45
CA LEU A 307 -15.81 -5.84 -0.61
C LEU A 307 -15.56 -6.24 0.86
N ILE A 308 -16.28 -7.23 1.38
CA ILE A 308 -16.00 -7.78 2.73
C ILE A 308 -14.60 -8.40 2.76
N SER A 309 -14.26 -9.22 1.76
CA SER A 309 -12.95 -9.88 1.69
C SER A 309 -11.82 -8.87 1.48
N LEU A 310 -12.03 -7.84 0.65
CA LEU A 310 -11.07 -6.75 0.46
C LEU A 310 -10.90 -5.91 1.74
N THR A 311 -11.99 -5.66 2.45
CA THR A 311 -11.94 -4.97 3.75
C THR A 311 -11.10 -5.77 4.73
N ALA A 312 -11.34 -7.08 4.84
CA ALA A 312 -10.55 -7.99 5.66
C ALA A 312 -9.07 -7.95 5.32
N TYR A 313 -8.73 -7.98 4.02
CA TYR A 313 -7.35 -7.89 3.60
C TYR A 313 -6.65 -6.61 4.07
N LEU A 314 -7.25 -5.44 3.79
CA LEU A 314 -6.64 -4.16 4.17
C LEU A 314 -6.63 -3.95 5.68
N ASP A 315 -7.60 -4.52 6.40
CA ASP A 315 -7.63 -4.50 7.85
C ASP A 315 -6.50 -5.34 8.45
N VAL A 316 -6.34 -6.60 8.03
CA VAL A 316 -5.23 -7.46 8.49
C VAL A 316 -3.88 -6.86 8.11
N ALA A 317 -3.71 -6.39 6.88
CA ALA A 317 -2.46 -5.78 6.44
C ALA A 317 -2.17 -4.48 7.23
N GLY A 318 -3.20 -3.69 7.57
CA GLY A 318 -3.09 -2.51 8.43
C GLY A 318 -2.71 -2.87 9.87
N ALA A 319 -3.29 -3.94 10.41
CA ALA A 319 -2.97 -4.48 11.73
C ALA A 319 -1.51 -4.94 11.81
N VAL A 320 -1.02 -5.69 10.82
CA VAL A 320 0.36 -6.18 10.78
C VAL A 320 1.36 -5.02 10.59
N ALA A 321 1.02 -4.03 9.77
CA ALA A 321 1.89 -2.86 9.57
C ALA A 321 2.02 -2.00 10.85
N SER A 322 0.90 -1.78 11.55
CA SER A 322 0.84 -0.90 12.73
C SER A 322 1.11 -1.59 14.06
N ASN A 323 0.98 -2.91 14.13
CA ASN A 323 0.94 -3.68 15.37
C ASN A 323 -0.17 -3.22 16.34
N GLU A 324 -1.26 -2.60 15.86
CA GLU A 324 -2.34 -2.03 16.70
C GLU A 324 -3.55 -2.98 16.84
N GLY A 325 -3.53 -4.14 16.18
CA GLY A 325 -4.71 -4.98 15.96
C GLY A 325 -5.54 -4.52 14.77
N THR A 326 -6.57 -5.29 14.42
CA THR A 326 -7.53 -4.93 13.37
C THR A 326 -8.49 -3.85 13.85
N VAL A 327 -9.05 -3.07 12.91
CA VAL A 327 -10.09 -2.09 13.21
C VAL A 327 -11.45 -2.75 13.42
N ILE A 328 -11.74 -3.85 12.71
CA ILE A 328 -12.94 -4.68 12.93
C ILE A 328 -12.50 -5.96 13.64
N GLU A 329 -13.16 -6.31 14.73
CA GLU A 329 -12.78 -7.48 15.54
C GLU A 329 -13.28 -8.80 14.92
N GLY A 330 -12.41 -9.82 14.94
CA GLY A 330 -12.74 -11.20 14.57
C GLY A 330 -12.77 -11.48 13.06
N PRO A 331 -12.97 -12.75 12.66
CA PRO A 331 -12.95 -13.19 11.27
C PRO A 331 -14.29 -12.91 10.56
N TYR A 332 -14.70 -11.65 10.48
CA TYR A 332 -16.01 -11.24 9.95
C TYR A 332 -16.23 -11.62 8.49
N TRP A 333 -15.18 -11.90 7.73
CA TRP A 333 -15.27 -12.39 6.35
C TRP A 333 -15.82 -13.82 6.26
N GLU A 334 -15.61 -14.65 7.28
CA GLU A 334 -16.21 -15.99 7.34
C GLU A 334 -17.72 -15.88 7.59
N SER A 335 -18.10 -15.01 8.52
CA SER A 335 -19.48 -14.88 8.96
C SER A 335 -20.34 -14.07 7.96
N HIS A 336 -19.84 -12.95 7.42
CA HIS A 336 -20.61 -12.06 6.54
C HIS A 336 -20.30 -12.23 5.05
N GLY A 337 -19.10 -12.70 4.70
CA GLY A 337 -18.62 -12.82 3.32
C GLY A 337 -18.87 -14.19 2.68
N GLY A 338 -19.29 -15.19 3.46
CA GLY A 338 -19.36 -16.57 2.99
C GLY A 338 -17.99 -17.19 2.73
N GLY A 339 -16.95 -16.69 3.40
CA GLY A 339 -15.55 -17.08 3.23
C GLY A 339 -14.69 -16.02 2.51
N TRP A 340 -13.40 -16.31 2.39
CA TRP A 340 -12.41 -15.39 1.79
C TRP A 340 -12.38 -15.48 0.26
N GLN A 341 -12.77 -14.42 -0.43
CA GLN A 341 -12.77 -14.33 -1.90
C GLN A 341 -11.67 -13.43 -2.50
N TYR A 342 -10.98 -12.65 -1.66
CA TYR A 342 -9.99 -11.68 -2.10
C TYR A 342 -8.61 -12.33 -2.39
N ASN A 343 -7.80 -11.71 -3.27
CA ASN A 343 -6.46 -12.13 -3.75
C ASN A 343 -6.33 -13.41 -4.58
N LEU A 344 -7.18 -14.41 -4.35
CA LEU A 344 -7.17 -15.71 -5.05
C LEU A 344 -8.47 -15.99 -5.84
N GLY A 345 -9.33 -14.98 -5.95
CA GLY A 345 -10.48 -14.97 -6.85
C GLY A 345 -11.82 -15.42 -6.30
N VAL A 346 -12.88 -15.12 -7.06
CA VAL A 346 -14.26 -15.50 -6.75
C VAL A 346 -14.51 -16.93 -7.25
N SER A 347 -14.90 -17.84 -6.34
CA SER A 347 -15.15 -19.25 -6.69
C SER A 347 -16.44 -19.46 -7.52
N GLY A 348 -17.33 -18.47 -7.56
CA GLY A 348 -18.70 -18.59 -8.07
C GLY A 348 -18.86 -18.76 -9.58
N SER A 349 -17.76 -18.76 -10.35
CA SER A 349 -17.81 -18.85 -11.82
C SER A 349 -16.70 -19.71 -12.42
N LEU A 350 -15.92 -20.43 -11.60
CA LEU A 350 -15.03 -21.44 -12.13
C LEU A 350 -15.91 -22.56 -12.70
N PRO A 351 -15.75 -22.97 -13.97
CA PRO A 351 -16.35 -24.20 -14.44
C PRO A 351 -15.96 -25.30 -13.45
N GLU A 352 -16.93 -26.11 -13.00
CA GLU A 352 -16.68 -27.29 -12.14
C GLU A 352 -15.58 -28.21 -12.74
N ASP A 353 -15.30 -28.06 -14.04
CA ASP A 353 -14.30 -28.77 -14.84
C ASP A 353 -12.85 -28.22 -14.78
N SER A 354 -12.56 -27.14 -14.03
CA SER A 354 -11.16 -26.72 -13.87
C SER A 354 -10.43 -27.67 -12.93
N ARG A 355 -9.40 -28.37 -13.46
CA ARG A 355 -8.59 -29.39 -12.78
C ARG A 355 -8.10 -28.99 -11.37
N ASN A 356 -7.93 -27.68 -11.11
CA ASN A 356 -7.37 -27.15 -9.86
C ASN A 356 -8.37 -26.37 -8.98
N ALA A 357 -9.66 -26.28 -9.35
CA ALA A 357 -10.63 -25.43 -8.64
C ALA A 357 -10.78 -25.80 -7.14
N ALA A 358 -10.88 -27.10 -6.83
CA ALA A 358 -10.97 -27.59 -5.45
C ALA A 358 -9.71 -27.27 -4.63
N VAL A 359 -8.53 -27.43 -5.24
CA VAL A 359 -7.23 -27.16 -4.59
C VAL A 359 -7.05 -25.66 -4.33
N LEU A 360 -7.42 -24.81 -5.29
CA LEU A 360 -7.38 -23.35 -5.11
C LEU A 360 -8.37 -22.88 -4.03
N SER A 361 -9.55 -23.49 -3.95
CA SER A 361 -10.50 -23.23 -2.86
C SER A 361 -9.92 -23.63 -1.49
N ALA A 362 -9.28 -24.80 -1.41
CA ALA A 362 -8.59 -25.22 -0.20
C ALA A 362 -7.45 -24.25 0.16
N LEU A 363 -6.66 -23.80 -0.81
CA LEU A 363 -5.58 -22.83 -0.61
C LEU A 363 -6.10 -21.49 -0.07
N ARG A 364 -7.24 -20.99 -0.58
CA ARG A 364 -7.92 -19.78 -0.06
C ARG A 364 -8.31 -19.91 1.40
N ARG A 365 -8.87 -21.07 1.79
CA ARG A 365 -9.25 -21.33 3.18
C ARG A 365 -8.01 -21.31 4.09
N HIS A 366 -6.90 -21.88 3.64
CA HIS A 366 -5.64 -21.84 4.40
C HIS A 366 -5.07 -20.43 4.50
N TRP A 367 -5.14 -19.63 3.43
CA TRP A 367 -4.79 -18.21 3.47
C TRP A 367 -5.61 -17.45 4.50
N SER A 368 -6.93 -17.64 4.53
CA SER A 368 -7.83 -17.04 5.53
C SER A 368 -7.41 -17.39 6.96
N LEU A 369 -7.14 -18.67 7.24
CA LEU A 369 -6.68 -19.11 8.56
C LEU A 369 -5.33 -18.50 8.95
N LEU A 370 -4.42 -18.34 8.00
CA LEU A 370 -3.12 -17.71 8.25
C LEU A 370 -3.28 -16.22 8.58
N MET A 371 -4.17 -15.52 7.89
CA MET A 371 -4.52 -14.12 8.18
C MET A 371 -5.06 -13.96 9.60
N CYS A 372 -5.92 -14.88 10.09
CA CYS A 372 -6.35 -14.89 11.50
C CYS A 372 -5.17 -15.02 12.48
N ILE A 373 -4.15 -15.82 12.15
CA ILE A 373 -2.96 -15.93 13.01
C ILE A 373 -2.19 -14.60 13.01
N GLN A 374 -2.06 -13.95 11.85
CA GLN A 374 -1.39 -12.64 11.74
C GLN A 374 -2.10 -11.54 12.53
N THR A 375 -3.43 -11.51 12.53
CA THR A 375 -4.19 -10.55 13.35
C THR A 375 -3.94 -10.76 14.83
N ASP A 376 -3.87 -12.02 15.28
CA ASP A 376 -3.62 -12.33 16.69
C ASP A 376 -2.17 -12.01 17.11
N ILE A 377 -1.20 -12.17 16.21
CA ILE A 377 0.18 -11.70 16.44
C ILE A 377 0.21 -10.17 16.57
N SER A 378 -0.53 -9.44 15.74
CA SER A 378 -0.64 -7.98 15.87
C SER A 378 -1.28 -7.56 17.20
N SER A 379 -2.36 -8.23 17.61
CA SER A 379 -2.99 -8.03 18.92
C SER A 379 -2.03 -8.34 20.08
N PHE A 380 -1.24 -9.41 19.96
CA PHE A 380 -0.18 -9.73 20.90
C PHE A 380 0.87 -8.61 20.99
N ALA A 381 1.32 -8.08 19.85
CA ALA A 381 2.25 -6.96 19.81
C ALA A 381 1.67 -5.70 20.49
N ASN A 382 0.39 -5.39 20.27
CA ASN A 382 -0.31 -4.27 20.91
C ASN A 382 -0.36 -4.46 22.44
N ALA A 383 -0.75 -5.65 22.89
CA ALA A 383 -0.86 -5.96 24.31
C ALA A 383 0.52 -5.95 25.00
N LYS A 384 1.57 -6.46 24.34
CA LYS A 384 2.96 -6.37 24.82
C LYS A 384 3.37 -4.90 25.03
N ARG A 385 3.09 -4.01 24.07
CA ARG A 385 3.36 -2.57 24.21
C ARG A 385 2.59 -1.91 25.35
N LYS A 386 1.41 -2.42 25.69
CA LYS A 386 0.57 -1.97 26.81
C LYS A 386 0.96 -2.58 28.17
N GLY A 387 2.06 -3.33 28.25
CA GLY A 387 2.58 -3.87 29.51
C GLY A 387 2.03 -5.25 29.89
N MET A 388 1.70 -6.09 28.91
CA MET A 388 1.38 -7.52 29.15
C MET A 388 2.48 -8.19 29.99
N SER A 389 2.09 -8.99 30.99
CA SER A 389 3.03 -9.70 31.87
C SER A 389 3.87 -10.72 31.10
N ILE A 390 5.08 -11.03 31.61
CA ILE A 390 6.01 -11.97 30.96
C ILE A 390 5.38 -13.36 30.82
N ASP A 391 4.67 -13.84 31.85
CA ASP A 391 3.99 -15.15 31.80
C ASP A 391 2.90 -15.18 30.72
N SER A 392 2.11 -14.11 30.61
CA SER A 392 1.12 -13.97 29.54
C SER A 392 1.78 -13.88 28.17
N GLN A 393 2.90 -13.17 28.03
CA GLN A 393 3.64 -13.11 26.77
C GLN A 393 4.13 -14.50 26.33
N LYS A 394 4.68 -15.29 27.26
CA LYS A 394 5.13 -16.65 27.00
C LYS A 394 3.96 -17.55 26.58
N ALA A 395 2.86 -17.54 27.33
CA ALA A 395 1.67 -18.34 27.03
C ALA A 395 1.04 -17.96 25.67
N THR A 396 0.92 -16.67 25.36
CA THR A 396 0.40 -16.19 24.06
C THR A 396 1.32 -16.61 22.92
N ARG A 397 2.64 -16.49 23.09
CA ARG A 397 3.61 -16.94 22.10
C ARG A 397 3.50 -18.45 21.83
N GLU A 398 3.49 -19.29 22.87
CA GLU A 398 3.39 -20.75 22.75
C GLU A 398 2.08 -21.16 22.04
N ASN A 399 0.97 -20.47 22.33
CA ASN A 399 -0.30 -20.70 21.65
C ASN A 399 -0.21 -20.37 20.15
N LEU A 400 0.40 -19.24 19.78
CA LEU A 400 0.55 -18.82 18.39
C LEU A 400 1.51 -19.75 17.62
N GLU A 401 2.61 -20.19 18.24
CA GLU A 401 3.51 -21.19 17.67
C GLU A 401 2.76 -22.52 17.41
N THR A 402 1.97 -23.00 18.37
CA THR A 402 1.14 -24.20 18.23
C THR A 402 0.16 -24.09 17.06
N ARG A 403 -0.49 -22.93 16.91
CA ARG A 403 -1.43 -22.68 15.81
C ARG A 403 -0.75 -22.66 14.44
N LEU A 404 0.46 -22.12 14.34
CA LEU A 404 1.26 -22.18 13.10
C LEU A 404 1.63 -23.63 12.75
N THR A 405 2.02 -24.44 13.74
CA THR A 405 2.28 -25.88 13.54
C THR A 405 1.03 -26.62 13.08
N LEU A 406 -0.11 -26.39 13.73
CA LEU A 406 -1.39 -27.00 13.35
C LEU A 406 -1.79 -26.56 11.93
N TRP A 407 -1.67 -25.28 11.60
CA TRP A 407 -1.90 -24.77 10.26
C TRP A 407 -1.07 -25.52 9.23
N ARG A 408 0.24 -25.72 9.49
CA ARG A 408 1.15 -26.43 8.57
C ARG A 408 0.75 -27.90 8.38
N SER A 409 0.19 -28.56 9.40
CA SER A 409 -0.28 -29.95 9.26
C SER A 409 -1.54 -30.11 8.40
N MET A 410 -2.29 -29.04 8.16
CA MET A 410 -3.55 -29.07 7.41
C MET A 410 -3.40 -28.66 5.94
N VAL A 411 -2.22 -28.17 5.53
CA VAL A 411 -2.03 -27.58 4.20
C VAL A 411 -2.36 -28.57 3.08
N PRO A 412 -2.90 -28.10 1.94
CA PRO A 412 -3.24 -28.98 0.82
C PRO A 412 -2.00 -29.60 0.16
N GLU A 413 -2.20 -30.68 -0.59
CA GLU A 413 -1.13 -31.43 -1.28
C GLU A 413 -0.29 -30.56 -2.22
N CYS A 414 -0.81 -29.44 -2.75
CA CYS A 414 -0.03 -28.53 -3.59
C CYS A 414 1.26 -28.01 -2.94
N PHE A 415 1.38 -28.04 -1.61
CA PHE A 415 2.60 -27.68 -0.89
C PHE A 415 3.75 -28.67 -1.13
N SER A 416 3.49 -29.97 -1.30
CA SER A 416 4.54 -30.95 -1.64
C SER A 416 5.05 -30.76 -3.07
N MET A 417 4.20 -30.25 -3.97
CA MET A 417 4.57 -29.97 -5.35
C MET A 417 5.63 -28.86 -5.46
N ILE A 418 5.71 -27.94 -4.48
CA ILE A 418 6.73 -26.90 -4.45
C ILE A 418 8.12 -27.53 -4.30
N ASP A 419 8.29 -28.43 -3.32
CA ASP A 419 9.57 -29.06 -3.06
C ASP A 419 10.03 -29.90 -4.26
N SER A 420 9.12 -30.69 -4.83
CA SER A 420 9.40 -31.42 -6.08
C SER A 420 9.76 -30.49 -7.25
N SER A 421 9.13 -29.31 -7.35
CA SER A 421 9.43 -28.33 -8.41
C SER A 421 10.76 -27.62 -8.20
N LEU A 422 11.25 -27.51 -6.96
CA LEU A 422 12.56 -26.92 -6.65
C LEU A 422 13.69 -27.92 -6.90
N GLU A 423 13.43 -29.22 -6.72
CA GLU A 423 14.40 -30.30 -6.96
C GLU A 423 14.49 -30.69 -8.45
N SER A 424 13.38 -30.60 -9.18
CA SER A 424 13.28 -30.98 -10.58
C SER A 424 13.76 -29.88 -11.54
N ALA A 425 14.76 -30.17 -12.38
CA ALA A 425 15.16 -29.29 -13.48
C ALA A 425 14.11 -29.21 -14.61
N THR A 426 13.09 -30.08 -14.62
CA THR A 426 11.98 -30.02 -15.57
C THR A 426 10.86 -29.17 -14.98
N LYS A 427 10.61 -28.01 -15.61
CA LYS A 427 9.47 -27.15 -15.29
C LYS A 427 8.18 -27.98 -15.44
N THR A 428 7.34 -27.99 -14.41
CA THR A 428 5.99 -28.55 -14.42
C THR A 428 5.10 -27.73 -15.36
N HIS A 429 5.12 -28.08 -16.65
CA HIS A 429 4.30 -27.45 -17.67
C HIS A 429 2.82 -27.75 -17.35
N GLY A 430 2.06 -26.73 -16.92
CA GLY A 430 0.62 -26.81 -16.69
C GLY A 430 0.12 -26.42 -15.29
N ASN A 431 1.00 -26.25 -14.28
CA ASN A 431 0.61 -25.91 -12.90
C ASN A 431 1.22 -24.59 -12.39
N ALA A 432 1.68 -23.72 -13.28
CA ALA A 432 2.42 -22.51 -12.91
C ALA A 432 1.64 -21.59 -11.94
N GLU A 433 0.35 -21.34 -12.21
CA GLU A 433 -0.50 -20.48 -11.36
C GLU A 433 -0.74 -21.09 -9.97
N LEU A 434 -0.98 -22.40 -9.90
CA LEU A 434 -1.18 -23.10 -8.64
C LEU A 434 0.12 -23.07 -7.81
N LEU A 435 1.27 -23.30 -8.44
CA LEU A 435 2.57 -23.25 -7.77
C LEU A 435 2.89 -21.83 -7.30
N GLU A 436 2.59 -20.81 -8.09
CA GLU A 436 2.79 -19.42 -7.69
C GLU A 436 1.92 -19.06 -6.49
N GLY A 437 0.62 -19.39 -6.54
CA GLY A 437 -0.31 -19.23 -5.41
C GLY A 437 0.17 -19.94 -4.15
N THR A 438 0.57 -21.21 -4.28
CA THR A 438 1.04 -22.01 -3.16
C THR A 438 2.33 -21.44 -2.58
N ALA A 439 3.28 -21.02 -3.43
CA ALA A 439 4.54 -20.41 -3.00
C ALA A 439 4.32 -19.09 -2.27
N CYS A 440 3.32 -18.30 -2.68
CA CYS A 440 2.93 -17.10 -1.95
C CYS A 440 2.37 -17.44 -0.56
N VAL A 441 1.42 -18.38 -0.46
CA VAL A 441 0.87 -18.80 0.84
C VAL A 441 1.96 -19.36 1.76
N GLU A 442 2.87 -20.17 1.23
CA GLU A 442 4.01 -20.68 2.01
C GLU A 442 4.98 -19.56 2.42
N ALA A 443 5.27 -18.60 1.54
CA ALA A 443 6.12 -17.47 1.90
C ALA A 443 5.50 -16.65 3.03
N TYR A 444 4.18 -16.46 3.04
CA TYR A 444 3.48 -15.80 4.15
C TYR A 444 3.55 -16.61 5.44
N GLU A 445 3.48 -17.95 5.39
CA GLU A 445 3.68 -18.79 6.58
C GLU A 445 5.07 -18.55 7.18
N LYS A 446 6.12 -18.65 6.36
CA LYS A 446 7.50 -18.44 6.82
C LYS A 446 7.72 -17.02 7.35
N ALA A 447 7.21 -16.02 6.66
CA ALA A 447 7.26 -14.64 7.13
C ALA A 447 6.44 -14.42 8.41
N THR A 448 5.33 -15.13 8.62
CA THR A 448 4.55 -15.07 9.86
C THR A 448 5.31 -15.65 11.05
N ILE A 449 6.09 -16.72 10.84
CA ILE A 449 7.00 -17.27 11.86
C ILE A 449 8.06 -16.23 12.24
N ILE A 450 8.67 -15.57 11.26
CA ILE A 450 9.65 -14.50 11.49
C ILE A 450 8.98 -13.34 12.24
N TYR A 451 7.82 -12.89 11.79
CA TYR A 451 7.08 -11.79 12.40
C TYR A 451 6.72 -12.08 13.87
N LEU A 452 6.23 -13.28 14.18
CA LEU A 452 5.98 -13.70 15.56
C LEU A 452 7.26 -13.66 16.41
N HIS A 453 8.38 -14.13 15.87
CA HIS A 453 9.67 -14.04 16.56
C HIS A 453 10.04 -12.58 16.85
N MET A 454 9.97 -11.70 15.84
CA MET A 454 10.31 -10.29 15.99
C MET A 454 9.42 -9.62 17.04
N VAL A 455 8.10 -9.88 17.04
CA VAL A 455 7.16 -9.35 18.05
C VAL A 455 7.54 -9.86 19.44
N SER A 456 7.85 -11.16 19.53
CA SER A 456 8.19 -11.82 20.79
C SER A 456 9.44 -11.23 21.43
N VAL A 457 10.42 -10.79 20.64
CA VAL A 457 11.66 -10.21 21.17
C VAL A 457 11.68 -8.68 21.16
N ALA A 458 10.67 -8.02 20.61
CA ALA A 458 10.63 -6.56 20.46
C ALA A 458 10.87 -5.85 21.81
N GLY A 459 11.83 -4.92 21.83
CA GLY A 459 12.22 -4.17 23.02
C GLY A 459 13.23 -4.87 23.94
N GLU A 460 13.59 -6.13 23.68
CA GLU A 460 14.58 -6.88 24.45
C GLU A 460 15.97 -6.79 23.84
N ARG A 461 16.99 -7.13 24.64
CA ARG A 461 18.34 -7.39 24.11
C ARG A 461 18.41 -8.82 23.62
N VAL A 462 18.72 -8.99 22.34
CA VAL A 462 18.81 -10.30 21.69
C VAL A 462 20.19 -10.51 21.07
N PRO A 463 20.61 -11.77 20.87
CA PRO A 463 21.82 -12.06 20.12
C PRO A 463 21.70 -11.46 18.71
N GLN A 464 22.83 -10.98 18.17
CA GLN A 464 22.86 -10.45 16.80
C GLN A 464 22.49 -11.53 15.77
N ALA A 465 22.91 -12.78 16.01
CA ALA A 465 22.57 -13.91 15.17
C ALA A 465 21.14 -14.39 15.44
N SER A 466 20.29 -14.32 14.42
CA SER A 466 18.92 -14.85 14.49
C SER A 466 18.94 -16.37 14.67
N PRO A 467 17.95 -16.95 15.39
CA PRO A 467 17.88 -18.40 15.58
C PRO A 467 17.90 -19.16 14.24
N PRO A 468 18.42 -20.41 14.21
CA PRO A 468 18.56 -21.18 12.96
C PRO A 468 17.25 -21.35 12.18
N HIS A 469 16.13 -21.56 12.88
CA HIS A 469 14.81 -21.70 12.25
C HIS A 469 14.30 -20.40 11.62
N ILE A 470 14.65 -19.23 12.19
CA ILE A 470 14.33 -17.90 11.63
C ILE A 470 15.15 -17.65 10.37
N THR A 471 16.45 -17.97 10.43
CA THR A 471 17.34 -17.90 9.26
C THR A 471 16.85 -18.83 8.13
N ALA A 472 16.43 -20.05 8.47
CA ALA A 472 15.88 -21.00 7.50
C ALA A 472 14.56 -20.50 6.88
N ALA A 473 13.67 -19.93 7.69
CA ALA A 473 12.43 -19.33 7.21
C ALA A 473 12.70 -18.16 6.24
N SER A 474 13.63 -17.27 6.59
CA SER A 474 14.02 -16.14 5.73
C SER A 474 14.56 -16.62 4.39
N LYS A 475 15.52 -17.55 4.40
CA LYS A 475 16.07 -18.15 3.18
C LYS A 475 14.99 -18.82 2.33
N ARG A 476 14.04 -19.52 2.95
CA ARG A 476 12.93 -20.17 2.23
C ARG A 476 12.05 -19.13 1.52
N VAL A 477 11.69 -18.03 2.17
CA VAL A 477 10.93 -16.94 1.53
C VAL A 477 11.67 -16.40 0.30
N ILE A 478 12.98 -16.13 0.45
CA ILE A 478 13.80 -15.57 -0.63
C ILE A 478 13.88 -16.56 -1.81
N THR A 479 14.05 -17.85 -1.55
CA THR A 479 14.02 -18.90 -2.58
C THR A 479 12.67 -18.96 -3.29
N LEU A 480 11.57 -19.01 -2.54
CA LEU A 480 10.22 -19.03 -3.12
C LEU A 480 9.97 -17.80 -4.00
N PHE A 481 10.37 -16.62 -3.54
CA PHE A 481 10.23 -15.39 -4.32
C PHE A 481 11.04 -15.44 -5.62
N ARG A 482 12.29 -15.93 -5.57
CA ARG A 482 13.14 -16.02 -6.77
C ARG A 482 12.61 -17.02 -7.79
N GLU A 483 12.07 -18.14 -7.34
CA GLU A 483 11.61 -19.20 -8.24
C GLU A 483 10.20 -18.95 -8.78
N PHE A 484 9.30 -18.44 -7.94
CA PHE A 484 7.88 -18.32 -8.27
C PHE A 484 7.39 -16.88 -8.42
N GLY A 485 8.05 -15.89 -7.81
CA GLY A 485 7.66 -14.48 -7.94
C GLY A 485 7.86 -13.95 -9.36
N ARG A 486 6.78 -13.84 -10.13
CA ARG A 486 6.79 -13.36 -11.53
C ARG A 486 5.73 -12.29 -11.72
N GLY A 487 5.98 -11.36 -12.64
CA GLY A 487 5.02 -10.32 -12.99
C GLY A 487 4.37 -9.67 -11.76
N VAL A 488 3.04 -9.62 -11.75
CA VAL A 488 2.26 -9.02 -10.64
C VAL A 488 2.28 -9.87 -9.36
N GLY A 489 2.48 -11.19 -9.43
CA GLY A 489 2.58 -12.03 -8.23
C GLY A 489 3.76 -11.69 -7.32
N GLN A 490 4.76 -10.96 -7.84
CA GLN A 490 5.80 -10.34 -7.00
C GLN A 490 5.22 -9.38 -5.96
N LEU A 491 4.16 -8.63 -6.29
CA LEU A 491 3.49 -7.73 -5.35
C LEU A 491 2.81 -8.52 -4.24
N GLY A 492 2.18 -9.65 -4.55
CA GLY A 492 1.54 -10.49 -3.55
C GLY A 492 2.52 -11.03 -2.51
N MET A 493 3.76 -11.33 -2.91
CA MET A 493 4.81 -11.83 -2.00
C MET A 493 5.62 -10.70 -1.32
N LEU A 494 5.30 -9.43 -1.58
CA LEU A 494 6.11 -8.30 -1.14
C LEU A 494 6.26 -8.23 0.38
N TRP A 495 5.18 -8.49 1.13
CA TRP A 495 5.23 -8.52 2.60
C TRP A 495 6.12 -9.63 3.12
N ALA A 496 5.92 -10.84 2.61
CA ALA A 496 6.75 -11.96 3.03
C ALA A 496 8.24 -11.67 2.75
N LEU A 497 8.56 -11.18 1.55
CA LEU A 497 9.92 -10.84 1.16
C LEU A 497 10.51 -9.74 2.05
N TYR A 498 9.73 -8.69 2.35
CA TYR A 498 10.18 -7.61 3.23
C TYR A 498 10.52 -8.13 4.64
N ILE A 499 9.66 -8.95 5.23
CA ILE A 499 9.91 -9.55 6.55
C ILE A 499 11.15 -10.45 6.53
N ALA A 500 11.30 -11.29 5.50
CA ALA A 500 12.51 -12.11 5.34
C ALA A 500 13.78 -11.27 5.13
N ALA A 501 13.68 -10.18 4.38
CA ALA A 501 14.78 -9.26 4.10
C ALA A 501 15.28 -8.53 5.35
N LEU A 502 14.40 -8.24 6.32
CA LEU A 502 14.81 -7.69 7.63
C LEU A 502 15.78 -8.62 8.37
N GLU A 503 15.65 -9.93 8.18
CA GLU A 503 16.53 -10.94 8.78
C GLU A 503 17.86 -11.16 8.02
N SER A 504 17.99 -10.63 6.81
CA SER A 504 19.21 -10.82 6.00
C SER A 504 20.41 -10.11 6.61
N ASN A 505 21.47 -10.88 6.88
CA ASN A 505 22.76 -10.40 7.38
C ASN A 505 23.89 -10.51 6.34
N ASP A 506 23.66 -11.21 5.23
CA ASP A 506 24.64 -11.43 4.16
C ASP A 506 24.64 -10.23 3.18
N PRO A 507 25.75 -9.48 3.04
CA PRO A 507 25.83 -8.37 2.09
C PRO A 507 25.51 -8.76 0.64
N ALA A 508 25.86 -9.97 0.20
CA ALA A 508 25.58 -10.42 -1.16
C ALA A 508 24.08 -10.67 -1.37
N GLU A 509 23.42 -11.26 -0.37
CA GLU A 509 21.96 -11.42 -0.37
C GLU A 509 21.23 -10.07 -0.33
N GLN A 510 21.70 -9.14 0.50
CA GLN A 510 21.16 -7.77 0.58
C GLN A 510 21.25 -7.03 -0.75
N GLU A 511 22.34 -7.20 -1.52
CA GLU A 511 22.46 -6.62 -2.87
C GLU A 511 21.43 -7.19 -3.83
N ILE A 512 21.18 -8.50 -3.79
CA ILE A 512 20.16 -9.12 -4.62
C ILE A 512 18.76 -8.62 -4.21
N LEU A 513 18.49 -8.50 -2.91
CA LEU A 513 17.23 -7.95 -2.40
C LEU A 513 17.05 -6.49 -2.83
N ARG A 514 18.09 -5.66 -2.75
CA ARG A 514 18.08 -4.27 -3.23
C ARG A 514 17.72 -4.20 -4.71
N ALA A 515 18.31 -5.06 -5.54
CA ALA A 515 17.98 -5.15 -6.97
C ALA A 515 16.52 -5.58 -7.20
N ILE A 516 16.01 -6.53 -6.42
CA ILE A 516 14.61 -6.98 -6.46
C ILE A 516 13.65 -5.84 -6.13
N PHE A 517 13.82 -5.17 -4.98
CA PHE A 517 12.96 -4.05 -4.57
C PHE A 517 13.02 -2.89 -5.55
N THR A 518 14.23 -2.54 -6.02
CA THR A 518 14.40 -1.51 -7.06
C THR A 518 13.67 -1.89 -8.34
N GLY A 519 13.77 -3.14 -8.78
CA GLY A 519 13.08 -3.64 -9.97
C GLY A 519 11.55 -3.61 -9.85
N MET A 520 11.01 -3.82 -8.65
CA MET A 520 9.56 -3.76 -8.39
C MET A 520 9.00 -2.33 -8.40
N THR A 521 9.83 -1.28 -8.34
CA THR A 521 9.35 0.12 -8.44
C THR A 521 8.60 0.40 -9.76
N ARG A 522 8.85 -0.40 -10.80
CA ARG A 522 8.10 -0.38 -12.08
C ARG A 522 6.59 -0.58 -11.92
N PHE A 523 6.15 -1.19 -10.81
CA PHE A 523 4.74 -1.37 -10.51
C PHE A 523 4.09 -0.11 -9.95
N GLY A 524 4.81 1.00 -9.77
CA GLY A 524 4.24 2.29 -9.40
C GLY A 524 3.68 2.39 -7.98
N PHE A 525 3.98 1.44 -7.10
CA PHE A 525 3.68 1.56 -5.66
C PHE A 525 4.90 2.15 -4.93
N LYS A 526 4.79 3.38 -4.42
CA LYS A 526 5.89 4.05 -3.68
C LYS A 526 6.20 3.38 -2.34
N ASN A 527 5.28 2.58 -1.79
CA ASN A 527 5.54 1.77 -0.59
C ASN A 527 6.72 0.79 -0.78
N ILE A 528 6.99 0.31 -2.00
CA ILE A 528 8.16 -0.53 -2.32
C ILE A 528 9.45 0.24 -2.07
N THR A 529 9.51 1.49 -2.54
CA THR A 529 10.67 2.37 -2.33
C THR A 529 10.85 2.68 -0.84
N LYS A 530 9.76 2.93 -0.11
CA LYS A 530 9.82 3.11 1.35
C LYS A 530 10.29 1.86 2.07
N ALA A 531 9.82 0.68 1.65
CA ALA A 531 10.24 -0.61 2.20
C ALA A 531 11.75 -0.80 2.05
N LEU A 532 12.29 -0.53 0.85
CA LEU A 532 13.73 -0.59 0.62
C LEU A 532 14.49 0.40 1.53
N ALA A 533 14.01 1.63 1.68
CA ALA A 533 14.65 2.60 2.58
C ALA A 533 14.68 2.13 4.05
N VAL A 534 13.62 1.47 4.52
CA VAL A 534 13.60 0.87 5.87
C VAL A 534 14.58 -0.31 5.96
N LEU A 535 14.64 -1.16 4.95
CA LEU A 535 15.60 -2.26 4.88
C LEU A 535 17.05 -1.77 4.91
N GLU A 536 17.40 -0.73 4.13
CA GLU A 536 18.75 -0.15 4.15
C GLU A 536 19.16 0.34 5.53
N ASN A 537 18.23 1.00 6.23
CA ASN A 537 18.48 1.46 7.59
C ASN A 537 18.65 0.29 8.57
N ALA A 538 17.81 -0.75 8.46
CA ALA A 538 17.93 -1.95 9.29
C ALA A 538 19.25 -2.69 9.05
N TRP A 539 19.66 -2.87 7.79
CA TRP A 539 20.92 -3.50 7.42
C TRP A 539 22.13 -2.67 7.87
N LEU A 540 22.05 -1.34 7.76
CA LEU A 540 23.08 -0.45 8.26
C LEU A 540 23.24 -0.58 9.77
N GLN A 541 22.14 -0.54 10.53
CA GLN A 541 22.16 -0.73 11.98
C GLN A 541 22.82 -2.06 12.35
N LYS A 542 22.41 -3.16 11.72
CA LYS A 542 23.00 -4.49 11.93
C LYS A 542 24.52 -4.53 11.68
N ARG A 543 25.00 -3.82 10.66
CA ARG A 543 26.45 -3.67 10.38
C ARG A 543 27.16 -2.81 11.41
N THR A 544 26.58 -1.69 11.81
CA THR A 544 27.18 -0.78 12.81
C THR A 544 27.36 -1.47 14.16
N PHE A 545 26.43 -2.35 14.54
CA PHE A 545 26.54 -3.11 15.78
C PHE A 545 27.27 -4.45 15.62
N ALA A 546 27.94 -4.72 14.48
CA ALA A 546 28.61 -6.00 14.23
C ALA A 546 29.75 -6.34 15.21
N GLN A 547 30.24 -5.35 15.96
CA GLN A 547 31.22 -5.54 17.02
C GLN A 547 30.61 -6.00 18.35
N TYR A 548 29.27 -6.01 18.48
CA TYR A 548 28.56 -6.40 19.70
C TYR A 548 27.79 -7.70 19.48
N GLU A 549 27.86 -8.60 20.46
CA GLU A 549 27.10 -9.86 20.43
C GLU A 549 25.58 -9.63 20.57
N TRP A 550 25.16 -8.47 21.11
CA TRP A 550 23.78 -8.17 21.46
C TRP A 550 23.29 -6.88 20.79
N ILE A 551 22.06 -6.92 20.27
CA ILE A 551 21.36 -5.78 19.70
C ILE A 551 20.00 -5.58 20.38
N GLN A 552 19.52 -4.34 20.43
CA GLN A 552 18.14 -4.07 20.83
C GLN A 552 17.22 -4.44 19.67
N ALA A 553 16.24 -5.32 19.92
CA ALA A 553 15.29 -5.70 18.89
C ALA A 553 14.49 -4.47 18.42
N PRO A 554 14.37 -4.26 17.08
CA PRO A 554 13.73 -3.07 16.54
C PRO A 554 12.24 -3.04 16.85
N HIS A 555 11.69 -1.83 17.00
CA HIS A 555 10.24 -1.65 17.02
C HIS A 555 9.68 -1.90 15.61
N LEU A 556 8.71 -2.79 15.49
CA LEU A 556 8.15 -3.32 14.24
C LEU A 556 7.13 -2.40 13.54
N GLU A 557 6.98 -1.14 13.98
CA GLU A 557 6.03 -0.25 13.31
C GLU A 557 6.54 0.08 11.92
N THR A 558 5.84 -0.45 10.91
CA THR A 558 6.11 -0.11 9.52
C THR A 558 4.91 0.66 8.99
N SER A 559 5.15 1.77 8.29
CA SER A 559 4.09 2.46 7.56
C SER A 559 3.68 1.72 6.28
N LEU A 560 4.13 0.46 6.13
CA LEU A 560 4.06 -0.32 4.90
C LEU A 560 2.85 -1.23 4.97
N LEU A 561 1.73 -0.73 4.48
CA LEU A 561 0.68 -1.59 3.97
C LEU A 561 1.15 -2.13 2.64
N LEU A 562 1.32 -3.45 2.58
CA LEU A 562 1.77 -4.14 1.38
C LEU A 562 0.53 -4.75 0.70
N PRO A 563 0.36 -4.56 -0.62
CA PRO A 563 -0.82 -4.95 -1.38
C PRO A 563 -0.98 -6.45 -1.51
#